data_AF-A0A645GY69-F1
#
_entry.id   AF-A0A645GY69-F1
#
_cell.length_a   1.000
_cell.length_b   1.000
_cell.length_c   1.000
_cell.angle_alpha   90.00
_cell.angle_beta   90.00
_cell.angle_gamma   90.00
#
_symmetry.space_group_name_H-M   'P 1'
#
loop_
_entity.id
_entity.type
_entity.pdbx_description
1 polymer ?
#
loop_
_entity_poly.entity_id
_entity_poly.type
_entity_poly.pdbx_seq_one_letter_code
_entity_poly.pdbx_strand_id
1 'polypeptide(L)'
;MASSYNEETLENGETRVVLALPPVLAPVKACVMPLVKKDGLPEKAREIINELKFDFKCAYDEKDSIGKRYRRQDAVGTPFCITVDHQTAEDNSVTIRHRDTMTQERVAIVDLHNIIGDAVNMKNLFKKIVE
;
A
#
# COMPACT_ATOMS: atom_id res chain seq x y z
N MET A 1 8.84 18.38 -1.45
CA MET A 1 9.28 17.17 -2.18
C MET A 1 10.72 16.80 -1.85
N ALA A 2 11.70 17.71 -1.90
CA ALA A 2 13.09 17.40 -1.53
C ALA A 2 13.25 16.90 -0.09
N SER A 3 12.45 17.41 0.87
CA SER A 3 12.51 17.03 2.28
C SER A 3 11.89 15.68 2.63
N SER A 4 11.25 14.99 1.67
CA SER A 4 10.55 13.71 1.91
C SER A 4 11.35 12.51 1.40
N TYR A 5 12.49 12.73 0.74
CA TYR A 5 13.37 11.66 0.27
C TYR A 5 14.26 11.19 1.41
N ASN A 6 14.19 9.91 1.75
CA ASN A 6 15.03 9.30 2.76
C ASN A 6 15.72 8.06 2.20
N GLU A 7 16.96 7.86 2.60
CA GLU A 7 17.69 6.60 2.48
C GLU A 7 17.84 6.00 3.87
N GLU A 8 17.23 4.83 4.08
CA GLU A 8 17.20 4.16 5.37
C GLU A 8 17.99 2.86 5.31
N THR A 9 18.87 2.64 6.28
CA THR A 9 19.56 1.37 6.47
C THR A 9 18.71 0.49 7.37
N LEU A 10 18.32 -0.68 6.87
CA LEU A 10 17.56 -1.68 7.61
C LEU A 10 18.48 -2.49 8.53
N GLU A 11 17.89 -3.18 9.51
CA GLU A 11 18.62 -4.01 10.49
C GLU A 11 19.47 -5.11 9.84
N ASN A 12 19.08 -5.58 8.65
CA ASN A 12 19.82 -6.59 7.88
C ASN A 12 20.99 -6.00 7.07
N GLY A 13 21.27 -4.71 7.18
CA GLY A 13 22.33 -4.01 6.45
C GLY A 13 21.95 -3.59 5.02
N GLU A 14 20.74 -3.89 4.55
CA GLU A 14 20.26 -3.42 3.25
C GLU A 14 19.78 -1.96 3.35
N THR A 15 20.00 -1.18 2.30
CA THR A 15 19.45 0.19 2.21
C THR A 15 18.13 0.19 1.44
N ARG A 16 17.18 1.03 1.84
CA ARG A 16 15.97 1.35 1.08
C ARG A 16 15.86 2.84 0.82
N VAL A 17 15.36 3.18 -0.36
CA VAL A 17 14.90 4.54 -0.67
C VAL A 17 13.41 4.60 -0.36
N VAL A 18 12.99 5.61 0.39
CA VAL A 18 11.58 5.87 0.68
C VAL A 18 11.26 7.33 0.45
N LEU A 19 10.13 7.57 -0.21
CA LEU A 19 9.56 8.91 -0.34
C LEU A 19 8.42 9.06 0.67
N ALA A 20 8.76 9.56 1.86
CA ALA A 20 7.88 9.70 3.02
C ALA A 20 6.86 10.86 2.85
N LEU A 21 6.04 10.80 1.80
CA LEU A 21 4.97 11.76 1.57
C LEU A 21 3.82 11.52 2.54
N PRO A 22 3.20 12.56 3.13
CA PRO A 22 1.91 12.40 3.78
C PRO A 22 0.94 11.62 2.87
N PRO A 23 0.18 10.61 3.36
CA PRO A 23 -0.67 9.76 2.50
C PRO A 23 -1.64 10.57 1.62
N VAL A 24 -2.14 11.69 2.13
CA VAL A 24 -2.97 12.66 1.40
C VAL A 24 -2.28 13.24 0.14
N LEU A 25 -0.94 13.36 0.13
CA LEU A 25 -0.14 13.91 -0.98
C LEU A 25 0.45 12.83 -1.89
N ALA A 26 0.39 11.55 -1.50
CA ALA A 26 0.96 10.47 -2.30
C ALA A 26 0.31 10.39 -3.70
N PRO A 27 1.08 10.28 -4.80
CA PRO A 27 0.53 10.19 -6.16
C PRO A 27 -0.35 8.96 -6.38
N VAL A 28 0.06 7.84 -5.79
CA VAL A 28 -0.69 6.58 -5.74
C VAL A 28 -1.00 6.33 -4.27
N LYS A 29 -2.27 6.07 -3.94
CA LYS A 29 -2.72 5.84 -2.56
C LYS A 29 -2.52 4.40 -2.13
N ALA A 30 -2.81 3.46 -3.04
CA ALA A 30 -2.66 2.04 -2.76
C ALA A 30 -2.11 1.30 -3.98
N CYS A 31 -1.22 0.34 -3.74
CA CYS A 31 -0.77 -0.62 -4.75
C CYS A 31 -1.28 -2.01 -4.38
N VAL A 32 -2.08 -2.64 -5.24
CA VAL A 32 -2.59 -4.00 -5.04
C VAL A 32 -1.71 -4.99 -5.81
N MET A 33 -1.29 -6.05 -5.12
CA MET A 33 -0.27 -6.97 -5.60
C MET A 33 -0.68 -8.42 -5.28
N PRO A 34 -0.82 -9.29 -6.29
CA PRO A 34 -0.98 -10.71 -6.03
C PRO A 34 0.36 -11.32 -5.59
N LEU A 35 0.34 -12.20 -4.59
CA LEU A 35 1.55 -12.87 -4.10
C LEU A 35 2.23 -13.67 -5.22
N VAL A 36 1.43 -14.36 -6.05
CA VAL A 36 1.85 -15.11 -7.23
C VAL A 36 0.99 -14.77 -8.44
N LYS A 37 1.52 -14.98 -9.65
CA LYS A 37 0.84 -14.70 -10.93
C LYS A 37 -0.10 -15.80 -11.40
N LYS A 38 -0.68 -16.57 -10.47
CA LYS A 38 -1.48 -17.76 -10.77
C LYS A 38 -2.50 -17.96 -9.65
N ASP A 39 -3.25 -19.05 -9.74
CA ASP A 39 -4.16 -19.51 -8.69
C ASP A 39 -5.29 -18.50 -8.37
N GLY A 40 -5.72 -17.71 -9.36
CA GLY A 40 -6.82 -16.75 -9.22
C GLY A 40 -6.48 -15.46 -8.44
N LEU A 41 -5.25 -15.35 -7.90
CA LEU A 41 -4.85 -14.16 -7.13
C LEU A 41 -4.79 -12.88 -7.97
N PRO A 42 -4.28 -12.89 -9.22
CA PRO A 42 -4.31 -11.71 -10.09
C PRO A 42 -5.73 -11.18 -10.35
N GLU A 43 -6.69 -12.08 -10.54
CA GLU A 43 -8.10 -11.76 -10.76
C GLU A 43 -8.68 -11.10 -9.51
N LYS A 44 -8.43 -11.70 -8.33
CA LYS A 44 -8.89 -11.13 -7.05
C LYS A 44 -8.26 -9.77 -6.75
N ALA A 45 -6.98 -9.59 -7.05
CA ALA A 45 -6.31 -8.30 -6.94
C ALA A 45 -6.92 -7.23 -7.85
N ARG A 46 -7.35 -7.60 -9.07
CA ARG A 46 -8.04 -6.69 -10.00
C ARG A 46 -9.45 -6.34 -9.54
N GLU A 47 -10.17 -7.28 -8.91
CA GLU A 47 -11.46 -7.00 -8.26
C GLU A 47 -11.32 -5.89 -7.20
N ILE A 48 -10.36 -6.04 -6.29
CA ILE A 48 -10.09 -5.05 -5.23
C ILE A 48 -9.75 -3.68 -5.84
N ILE A 49 -8.95 -3.63 -6.91
CA ILE A 49 -8.69 -2.36 -7.62
C ILE A 49 -9.97 -1.77 -8.19
N ASN A 50 -10.85 -2.59 -8.77
CA ASN A 50 -12.10 -2.10 -9.35
C ASN A 50 -13.03 -1.48 -8.30
N GLU A 51 -13.00 -1.99 -7.07
CA GLU A 51 -13.73 -1.43 -5.93
C GLU A 51 -13.13 -0.10 -5.46
N LEU A 52 -11.80 0.05 -5.46
CA LEU A 52 -11.11 1.22 -4.89
C LEU A 52 -10.82 2.36 -5.89
N LYS A 53 -10.76 2.08 -7.20
CA LYS A 53 -10.20 2.99 -8.22
C LYS A 53 -10.98 4.29 -8.44
N PHE A 54 -12.25 4.34 -8.06
CA PHE A 54 -13.08 5.54 -8.25
C PHE A 54 -12.84 6.58 -7.16
N ASP A 55 -12.48 6.13 -5.95
CA ASP A 55 -12.20 6.99 -4.80
C ASP A 55 -10.70 7.27 -4.65
N PHE A 56 -9.85 6.32 -5.06
CA PHE A 56 -8.41 6.41 -4.87
C PHE A 56 -7.62 6.14 -6.14
N LYS A 57 -6.49 6.84 -6.29
CA LYS A 57 -5.51 6.49 -7.31
C LYS A 57 -4.79 5.20 -6.90
N CYS A 58 -5.19 4.08 -7.48
CA CYS A 58 -4.59 2.78 -7.23
C CYS A 58 -3.60 2.37 -8.32
N ALA A 59 -2.63 1.52 -7.96
CA ALA A 59 -1.73 0.82 -8.87
C ALA A 59 -1.90 -0.70 -8.74
N TYR A 60 -1.58 -1.41 -9.82
CA TYR A 60 -1.49 -2.86 -9.85
C TYR A 60 -0.03 -3.27 -10.10
N ASP A 61 0.50 -4.20 -9.32
CA ASP A 61 1.87 -4.65 -9.51
C ASP A 61 2.05 -6.16 -9.26
N GLU A 62 2.37 -6.87 -10.32
CA GLU A 62 2.64 -8.31 -10.30
C GLU A 62 4.08 -8.67 -10.69
N LYS A 63 4.94 -7.70 -11.01
CA LYS A 63 6.27 -7.98 -11.56
C LYS A 63 7.31 -8.14 -10.45
N ASP A 64 8.20 -9.13 -10.60
CA ASP A 64 9.26 -9.47 -9.63
C ASP A 64 8.74 -10.01 -8.29
N SER A 65 9.63 -10.28 -7.34
CA SER A 65 9.28 -10.74 -5.99
C SER A 65 8.58 -9.65 -5.19
N ILE A 66 7.73 -10.04 -4.23
CA ILE A 66 6.94 -9.11 -3.41
C ILE A 66 7.82 -8.05 -2.71
N GLY A 67 9.00 -8.44 -2.21
CA GLY A 67 9.96 -7.52 -1.60
C GLY A 67 10.43 -6.43 -2.54
N LYS A 68 10.75 -6.77 -3.81
CA LYS A 68 11.14 -5.78 -4.83
C LYS A 68 9.99 -4.82 -5.17
N ARG A 69 8.74 -5.32 -5.17
CA ARG A 69 7.57 -4.48 -5.37
C ARG A 69 7.38 -3.50 -4.22
N TYR A 70 7.50 -3.94 -2.97
CA TYR A 70 7.47 -3.04 -1.82
C TYR A 70 8.54 -1.95 -1.92
N ARG A 71 9.78 -2.28 -2.27
CA ARG A 71 10.85 -1.27 -2.45
C ARG A 71 10.53 -0.25 -3.54
N ARG A 72 9.96 -0.70 -4.67
CA ARG A 72 9.51 0.19 -5.74
C ARG A 72 8.41 1.13 -5.27
N GLN A 73 7.43 0.62 -4.52
CA GLN A 73 6.33 1.42 -3.99
C GLN A 73 6.78 2.39 -2.88
N ASP A 74 7.70 1.97 -2.01
CA ASP A 74 8.32 2.82 -1.00
C ASP A 74 9.04 4.01 -1.66
N ALA A 75 9.83 3.76 -2.71
CA ALA A 75 10.60 4.78 -3.42
C ALA A 75 9.73 5.81 -4.18
N VAL A 76 8.54 5.42 -4.64
CA VAL A 76 7.57 6.33 -5.30
C VAL A 76 6.55 6.92 -4.32
N GLY A 77 6.63 6.56 -3.04
CA GLY A 77 5.86 7.15 -1.96
C GLY A 77 4.43 6.63 -1.81
N THR A 78 4.10 5.46 -2.36
CA THR A 78 2.80 4.82 -2.17
C THR A 78 2.65 4.39 -0.71
N PRO A 79 1.65 4.90 0.05
CA PRO A 79 1.56 4.68 1.49
C PRO A 79 1.09 3.26 1.84
N PHE A 80 0.21 2.68 1.02
CA PHE A 80 -0.37 1.36 1.25
C PHE A 80 -0.02 0.36 0.16
N CYS A 81 0.51 -0.78 0.56
CA CYS A 81 0.69 -1.93 -0.32
C CYS A 81 -0.22 -3.06 0.14
N ILE A 82 -1.11 -3.53 -0.73
CA ILE A 82 -2.13 -4.54 -0.43
C ILE A 82 -1.73 -5.83 -1.14
N THR A 83 -1.43 -6.85 -0.37
CA THR A 83 -1.00 -8.16 -0.87
C THR A 83 -2.15 -9.14 -0.77
N VAL A 84 -2.49 -9.73 -1.93
CA VAL A 84 -3.49 -10.79 -2.06
C VAL A 84 -2.77 -12.14 -2.02
N ASP A 85 -3.09 -12.98 -1.05
CA ASP A 85 -2.46 -14.27 -0.82
C ASP A 85 -3.47 -15.43 -0.97
N HIS A 86 -3.02 -16.67 -0.79
CA HIS A 86 -3.87 -17.84 -0.93
C HIS A 86 -4.98 -17.91 0.12
N GLN A 87 -4.77 -17.34 1.31
CA GLN A 87 -5.78 -17.31 2.36
C GLN A 87 -6.91 -16.32 2.02
N THR A 88 -6.65 -15.30 1.18
CA THR A 88 -7.68 -14.36 0.73
C THR A 88 -8.89 -15.04 0.09
N ALA A 89 -8.70 -16.17 -0.60
CA ALA A 89 -9.80 -16.92 -1.19
C ALA A 89 -10.71 -17.59 -0.15
N GLU A 90 -10.19 -17.86 1.05
CA GLU A 90 -10.89 -18.54 2.14
C GLU A 90 -11.56 -17.54 3.09
N ASP A 91 -10.87 -16.43 3.41
CA ASP A 91 -11.26 -15.52 4.48
C ASP A 91 -11.65 -14.10 4.02
N ASN A 92 -11.58 -13.80 2.72
CA ASN A 92 -11.80 -12.47 2.14
C ASN A 92 -11.01 -11.36 2.86
N SER A 93 -9.81 -11.68 3.33
CA SER A 93 -8.88 -10.73 3.94
C SER A 93 -7.59 -10.65 3.15
N VAL A 94 -6.90 -9.52 3.31
CA VAL A 94 -5.65 -9.22 2.61
C VAL A 94 -4.63 -8.68 3.60
N THR A 95 -3.36 -8.75 3.24
CA THR A 95 -2.31 -8.10 4.02
C THR A 95 -2.11 -6.68 3.54
N ILE A 96 -2.31 -5.69 4.40
CA ILE A 96 -1.94 -4.30 4.13
C ILE A 96 -0.60 -3.99 4.79
N ARG A 97 0.33 -3.43 4.01
CA ARG A 97 1.63 -2.96 4.48
C ARG A 97 1.68 -1.44 4.43
N HIS A 98 2.11 -0.85 5.54
CA HIS A 98 2.35 0.58 5.68
C HIS A 98 3.77 0.94 5.24
N ARG A 99 3.92 1.96 4.39
CA ARG A 99 5.21 2.41 3.85
C ARG A 99 6.21 2.81 4.94
N ASP A 100 5.76 3.69 5.85
CA ASP A 100 6.63 4.37 6.81
C ASP A 100 7.10 3.40 7.89
N THR A 101 6.17 2.69 8.53
CA THR A 101 6.45 1.77 9.64
C THR A 101 6.91 0.38 9.18
N MET A 102 6.74 0.04 7.90
CA MET A 102 6.93 -1.31 7.35
C MET A 102 6.03 -2.39 7.98
N THR A 103 5.08 -2.02 8.84
CA THR A 103 4.19 -2.96 9.52
C THR A 103 3.22 -3.59 8.52
N GLN A 104 2.93 -4.88 8.75
CA GLN A 104 1.98 -5.67 7.97
C GLN A 104 0.86 -6.13 8.89
N GLU A 105 -0.38 -5.93 8.47
CA GLU A 105 -1.57 -6.35 9.20
C GLU A 105 -2.55 -7.02 8.25
N ARG A 106 -3.31 -8.00 8.76
CA ARG A 106 -4.34 -8.70 7.99
C ARG A 106 -5.68 -8.02 8.24
N VAL A 107 -6.31 -7.54 7.18
CA VAL A 107 -7.56 -6.75 7.23
C VAL A 107 -8.57 -7.32 6.26
N ALA A 108 -9.86 -7.22 6.60
CA ALA A 108 -10.91 -7.63 5.68
C ALA A 108 -10.92 -6.71 4.45
N ILE A 109 -11.20 -7.26 3.27
CA ILE A 109 -11.26 -6.47 2.02
C ILE A 109 -12.25 -5.29 2.15
N VAL A 110 -13.37 -5.52 2.84
CA VAL A 110 -14.41 -4.51 3.08
C VAL A 110 -13.93 -3.29 3.86
N ASP A 111 -12.86 -3.44 4.66
CA ASP A 111 -12.32 -2.35 5.49
C ASP A 111 -11.33 -1.48 4.72
N LEU A 112 -10.81 -1.96 3.58
CA LEU A 112 -9.77 -1.26 2.81
C LEU A 112 -10.18 0.16 2.40
N HIS A 113 -11.42 0.33 1.96
CA HIS A 113 -11.93 1.64 1.56
C HIS A 113 -11.85 2.64 2.73
N ASN A 114 -12.28 2.23 3.92
CA ASN A 114 -12.28 3.08 5.10
C ASN A 114 -10.84 3.37 5.59
N ILE A 115 -9.99 2.35 5.66
CA ILE A 115 -8.59 2.49 6.09
C ILE A 115 -7.84 3.49 5.19
N ILE A 116 -7.96 3.31 3.87
CA ILE A 116 -7.31 4.21 2.91
C ILE A 116 -7.96 5.60 2.97
N GLY A 117 -9.29 5.66 2.98
CA GLY A 117 -10.08 6.88 3.03
C GLY A 117 -9.69 7.78 4.20
N ASP A 118 -9.61 7.22 5.41
CA ASP A 118 -9.27 7.98 6.61
C ASP A 118 -7.86 8.55 6.57
N ALA A 119 -6.90 7.80 6.03
CA ALA A 119 -5.51 8.22 5.93
C ALA A 119 -5.28 9.28 4.83
N VAL A 120 -6.03 9.23 3.73
CA VAL A 120 -5.88 10.13 2.59
C VAL A 120 -6.86 11.31 2.61
N ASN A 121 -7.66 11.44 3.66
CA ASN A 121 -8.56 12.56 3.86
C ASN A 121 -7.85 13.82 4.38
N MET A 122 -7.86 14.88 3.58
CA MET A 122 -7.26 16.18 3.94
C MET A 122 -7.83 16.77 5.24
N LYS A 123 -9.12 16.57 5.52
CA LYS A 123 -9.74 17.07 6.76
C LYS A 123 -9.13 16.40 7.99
N ASN A 124 -8.87 15.10 7.92
CA ASN A 124 -8.25 14.35 9.01
C ASN A 124 -6.82 14.83 9.25
N LEU A 125 -6.06 15.11 8.17
CA LEU A 125 -4.74 15.71 8.30
C LEU A 125 -4.79 17.08 8.97
N PHE A 126 -5.67 17.98 8.51
CA PHE A 126 -5.73 19.32 9.07
C PHE A 126 -6.14 19.34 10.54
N LYS A 127 -7.06 18.46 10.96
CA LYS A 127 -7.40 18.30 12.38
C LYS A 127 -6.17 17.98 13.24
N LYS A 128 -5.36 17.02 12.80
CA LYS A 128 -4.12 16.60 13.52
C LYS A 128 -3.03 17.67 13.58
N ILE A 129 -3.03 18.66 12.68
CA ILE A 129 -2.01 19.73 12.65
C ILE A 129 -2.44 20.93 13.49
N VAL A 130 -3.76 21.15 13.64
CA VAL A 130 -4.32 22.29 14.37
C VAL A 130 -4.47 22.01 15.87
N GLU A 131 -4.57 20.73 16.24
CA GLU A 131 -4.43 20.25 17.63
C GLU A 131 -2.96 20.28 18.09
#